data_AF-A0A942HJV3-F1
#
_entry.id   AF-A0A942HJV3-F1
#
_cell.length_a   1.000
_cell.length_b   1.000
_cell.length_c   1.000
_cell.angle_alpha   90.00
_cell.angle_beta   90.00
_cell.angle_gamma   90.00
#
_symmetry.space_group_name_H-M   'P 1'
#
loop_
_entity.id
_entity.type
_entity.pdbx_description
1 polymer ?
#
loop_
_entity_poly.entity_id
_entity_poly.type
_entity_poly.pdbx_seq_one_letter_code
_entity_poly.pdbx_strand_id
1 'polypeptide(L)'
;MSDELSRLNLKDDFEEAKSVRDAARWALEMPGDLEVLATMSPANAPNERFQARLLWTKYPDEPPSLKFRDPGTGRLDLPQAWPVVRGFRPQSLDACVNWCLEGFALHPEWRSDPRFRWNPNGNPLLRVLRQLQDELDDHFQGRFK
;
A
#
# COMPACT_ATOMS: atom_id res chain seq x y z
N MET A 1 -19.28 -14.03 9.44
CA MET A 1 -19.05 -13.12 10.59
C MET A 1 -17.67 -12.47 10.56
N SER A 2 -16.57 -13.21 10.30
CA SER A 2 -15.20 -12.64 10.13
C SER A 2 -15.12 -11.52 9.07
N ASP A 3 -15.81 -11.70 7.93
CA ASP A 3 -15.66 -10.81 6.78
C ASP A 3 -16.37 -9.46 6.96
N GLU A 4 -17.46 -9.43 7.73
CA GLU A 4 -18.20 -8.19 8.02
C GLU A 4 -17.41 -7.29 8.98
N LEU A 5 -16.85 -7.88 10.04
CA LEU A 5 -16.00 -7.15 10.98
C LEU A 5 -14.75 -6.58 10.28
N SER A 6 -14.15 -7.34 9.36
CA SER A 6 -12.99 -6.86 8.59
C SER A 6 -13.34 -5.61 7.77
N ARG A 7 -14.52 -5.59 7.12
CA ARG A 7 -14.99 -4.44 6.34
C ARG A 7 -15.27 -3.22 7.21
N LEU A 8 -15.92 -3.42 8.36
CA LEU A 8 -16.21 -2.34 9.31
C LEU A 8 -14.92 -1.73 9.83
N ASN A 9 -13.97 -2.56 10.29
CA ASN A 9 -12.68 -2.10 10.79
C ASN A 9 -11.90 -1.31 9.72
N LEU A 10 -11.82 -1.82 8.48
CA LEU A 10 -11.13 -1.09 7.42
C LEU A 10 -11.83 0.23 7.09
N LYS A 11 -13.16 0.25 7.07
CA LYS A 11 -13.92 1.46 6.79
C LYS A 11 -13.69 2.54 7.87
N ASP A 12 -13.67 2.15 9.14
CA ASP A 12 -13.39 3.07 10.24
C ASP A 12 -11.96 3.63 10.13
N ASP A 13 -10.99 2.76 9.89
CA ASP A 13 -9.58 3.15 9.69
C ASP A 13 -9.39 4.02 8.43
N PHE A 14 -10.18 3.79 7.37
CA PHE A 14 -10.18 4.58 6.15
C PHE A 14 -10.69 6.00 6.39
N GLU A 15 -11.79 6.16 7.13
CA GLU A 15 -12.30 7.50 7.47
C GLU A 15 -11.35 8.24 8.43
N GLU A 16 -10.72 7.54 9.38
CA GLU A 16 -9.67 8.14 10.21
C GLU A 16 -8.47 8.58 9.36
N ALA A 17 -7.98 7.72 8.45
CA ALA A 17 -6.86 8.03 7.57
C ALA A 17 -7.11 9.24 6.66
N LYS A 18 -8.38 9.55 6.34
CA LYS A 18 -8.76 10.76 5.60
C LYS A 18 -8.80 12.03 6.46
N SER A 19 -8.86 11.89 7.79
CA SER A 19 -8.99 13.01 8.73
C SER A 19 -7.66 13.53 9.27
N VAL A 20 -6.58 12.75 9.14
CA VAL A 20 -5.26 13.16 9.63
C VAL A 20 -4.64 14.23 8.75
N ARG A 21 -3.71 15.01 9.31
CA ARG A 21 -2.99 16.06 8.57
C ARG A 21 -2.28 15.54 7.30
N ASP A 22 -1.74 14.33 7.38
CA ASP A 22 -1.01 13.70 6.28
C ASP A 22 -1.93 13.38 5.09
N ALA A 23 -3.26 13.29 5.31
CA ALA A 23 -4.24 12.95 4.27
C ALA A 23 -4.19 13.90 3.07
N ALA A 24 -3.71 15.15 3.25
CA ALA A 24 -3.49 16.09 2.15
C ALA A 24 -2.48 15.59 1.09
N ARG A 25 -1.70 14.55 1.40
CA ARG A 25 -0.73 13.90 0.49
C ARG A 25 -1.36 12.82 -0.38
N TRP A 26 -2.57 12.37 -0.07
CA TRP A 26 -3.16 11.18 -0.68
C TRP A 26 -4.55 11.50 -1.22
N ALA A 27 -4.86 10.98 -2.40
CA ALA A 27 -6.25 10.81 -2.80
C ALA A 27 -6.63 9.34 -2.58
N LEU A 28 -7.52 9.11 -1.62
CA LEU A 28 -7.95 7.77 -1.19
C LEU A 28 -9.33 7.43 -1.74
N GLU A 29 -9.46 6.22 -2.27
CA GLU A 29 -10.71 5.64 -2.75
C GLU A 29 -10.87 4.22 -2.20
N MET A 30 -12.10 3.77 -2.01
CA MET A 30 -12.40 2.41 -1.54
C MET A 30 -13.41 1.75 -2.51
N PRO A 31 -12.95 1.28 -3.68
CA PRO A 31 -13.83 0.82 -4.76
C PRO A 31 -14.50 -0.54 -4.49
N GLY A 32 -14.03 -1.29 -3.49
CA GLY A 32 -14.52 -2.62 -3.16
C GLY A 32 -14.28 -2.99 -1.71
N ASP A 33 -14.75 -4.19 -1.35
CA ASP A 33 -14.50 -4.74 -0.02
C ASP A 33 -13.00 -4.98 0.18
N LEU A 34 -12.48 -4.48 1.29
CA LEU A 34 -11.07 -4.67 1.66
C LEU A 34 -10.07 -4.13 0.63
N GLU A 35 -10.50 -3.23 -0.24
CA GLU A 35 -9.69 -2.64 -1.31
C GLU A 35 -9.60 -1.13 -1.14
N VAL A 36 -8.38 -0.61 -1.05
CA VAL A 36 -8.10 0.83 -1.01
C VAL A 36 -7.19 1.19 -2.18
N LEU A 37 -7.57 2.23 -2.92
CA LEU A 37 -6.70 2.89 -3.88
C LEU A 37 -6.14 4.16 -3.23
N ALA A 38 -4.82 4.33 -3.32
CA ALA A 38 -4.12 5.52 -2.86
C ALA A 38 -3.35 6.13 -4.03
N THR A 39 -3.75 7.33 -4.45
CA THR A 39 -3.00 8.12 -5.43
C THR A 39 -2.06 9.07 -4.70
N MET A 40 -0.76 8.95 -4.98
CA MET A 40 0.31 9.60 -4.23
C MET A 40 1.38 10.12 -5.19
N SER A 41 2.15 11.10 -4.72
CA SER A 41 3.27 11.69 -5.46
C SER A 41 4.51 11.77 -4.58
N PRO A 42 5.71 11.50 -5.13
CA PRO A 42 6.97 11.79 -4.46
C PRO A 42 7.12 13.29 -4.17
N ALA A 43 7.67 13.65 -3.02
CA ALA A 43 7.95 15.04 -2.67
C ALA A 43 8.88 15.75 -3.66
N ASN A 44 9.88 15.03 -4.19
CA ASN A 44 10.83 15.54 -5.17
C ASN A 44 10.32 15.55 -6.62
N ALA A 45 9.14 14.97 -6.89
CA ALA A 45 8.52 14.88 -8.21
C ALA A 45 6.99 14.97 -8.11
N PRO A 46 6.42 16.12 -7.70
CA PRO A 46 4.99 16.27 -7.42
C PRO A 46 4.08 16.08 -8.64
N ASN A 47 4.64 16.13 -9.85
CA ASN A 47 3.90 15.86 -11.09
C ASN A 47 3.81 14.36 -11.43
N GLU A 48 4.67 13.52 -10.83
CA GLU A 48 4.59 12.07 -10.96
C GLU A 48 3.50 11.54 -10.03
N ARG A 49 2.51 10.84 -10.60
CA ARG A 49 1.40 10.24 -9.84
C ARG A 49 1.45 8.73 -9.96
N PHE A 50 1.32 8.06 -8.84
CA PHE A 50 1.25 6.61 -8.74
C PHE A 50 -0.03 6.24 -7.99
N GLN A 51 -0.77 5.27 -8.51
CA GLN A 51 -1.95 4.75 -7.84
C GLN A 51 -1.63 3.37 -7.29
N ALA A 52 -1.39 3.32 -5.98
CA ALA A 52 -1.23 2.06 -5.27
C ALA A 52 -2.61 1.45 -5.01
N ARG A 53 -2.74 0.16 -5.26
CA ARG A 53 -3.86 -0.68 -4.86
C ARG A 53 -3.42 -1.54 -3.68
N LEU A 54 -4.10 -1.34 -2.56
CA LEU A 54 -3.94 -2.13 -1.34
C LEU A 54 -5.16 -3.04 -1.22
N LEU A 55 -4.94 -4.36 -1.20
CA LEU A 55 -6.01 -5.34 -1.06
C LEU A 55 -5.73 -6.26 0.13
N TRP A 56 -6.66 -6.30 1.09
CA TRP A 56 -6.60 -7.22 2.22
C TRP A 56 -7.45 -8.47 1.98
N THR A 57 -6.92 -9.62 2.35
CA THR A 57 -7.65 -10.88 2.51
C THR A 57 -8.39 -10.93 3.84
N LYS A 58 -7.77 -10.41 4.90
CA LYS A 58 -8.35 -10.29 6.25
C LYS A 58 -7.81 -9.04 6.95
N TYR A 59 -8.69 -8.17 7.41
CA TYR A 59 -8.33 -6.91 8.06
C TYR A 59 -8.77 -6.90 9.53
N PRO A 60 -7.95 -6.43 10.49
CA PRO A 60 -6.58 -5.92 10.36
C PRO A 60 -5.48 -6.98 10.44
N ASP A 61 -5.85 -8.27 10.57
CA ASP A 61 -4.95 -9.35 10.97
C ASP A 61 -3.86 -9.70 9.96
N GLU A 62 -4.07 -9.42 8.67
CA GLU A 62 -3.10 -9.70 7.60
C GLU A 62 -2.61 -8.41 6.93
N PRO A 63 -1.38 -8.40 6.39
CA PRO A 63 -0.90 -7.29 5.58
C PRO A 63 -1.65 -7.21 4.23
N PRO A 64 -1.73 -6.03 3.60
CA PRO A 64 -2.28 -5.90 2.25
C PRO A 64 -1.37 -6.53 1.20
N SER A 65 -1.96 -7.00 0.10
CA SER A 65 -1.27 -7.09 -1.19
C SER A 65 -1.09 -5.68 -1.77
N LEU A 66 0.11 -5.37 -2.27
CA LEU A 66 0.41 -4.10 -2.94
C LEU A 66 0.63 -4.32 -4.43
N LYS A 67 -0.13 -3.59 -5.25
CA LYS A 67 0.13 -3.45 -6.69
C LYS A 67 0.02 -2.00 -7.10
N PHE A 68 0.68 -1.62 -8.19
CA PHE A 68 0.46 -0.32 -8.81
C PHE A 68 -0.43 -0.45 -10.03
N ARG A 69 -1.44 0.40 -10.09
CA ARG A 69 -2.44 0.48 -11.13
C ARG A 69 -2.12 1.64 -12.06
N ASP A 70 -2.24 1.41 -13.36
CA ASP A 70 -2.23 2.51 -14.33
C ASP A 70 -3.49 3.35 -14.14
N PRO A 71 -3.38 4.66 -13.84
CA PRO A 71 -4.53 5.47 -13.46
C PRO A 71 -5.52 5.67 -14.62
N GLY A 72 -5.07 5.64 -15.87
CA GLY A 72 -5.92 5.87 -17.05
C GLY A 72 -6.73 4.64 -17.48
N THR A 73 -6.12 3.45 -17.42
CA THR A 73 -6.72 2.20 -17.92
C THR A 73 -7.16 1.26 -16.81
N GLY A 74 -6.57 1.41 -15.63
CA GLY A 74 -6.79 0.55 -14.49
C GLY A 74 -6.10 -0.79 -14.49
N ARG A 75 -5.16 -0.97 -15.40
CA ARG A 75 -4.37 -2.18 -15.53
C ARG A 75 -3.37 -2.32 -14.38
N LEU A 76 -3.20 -3.55 -13.90
CA LEU A 76 -2.23 -3.93 -12.86
C LEU A 76 -1.01 -4.66 -13.44
N ASP A 77 -1.03 -4.94 -14.74
CA ASP A 77 -0.03 -5.72 -15.47
C ASP A 77 0.97 -4.85 -16.26
N LEU A 78 1.06 -3.57 -15.88
CA LEU A 78 1.89 -2.57 -16.54
C LEU A 78 3.06 -2.17 -15.63
N PRO A 79 4.31 -2.61 -15.91
CA PRO A 79 5.47 -2.23 -15.12
C PRO A 79 5.66 -0.71 -15.02
N GLN A 80 5.31 0.05 -16.06
CA GLN A 80 5.40 1.53 -16.07
C GLN A 80 4.42 2.23 -15.11
N ALA A 81 3.44 1.52 -14.56
CA ALA A 81 2.60 2.02 -13.49
C ALA A 81 3.35 2.09 -12.15
N TRP A 82 4.50 1.41 -12.04
CA TRP A 82 5.27 1.31 -10.80
C TRP A 82 6.32 2.42 -10.67
N PRO A 83 6.53 2.94 -9.45
CA PRO A 83 7.71 3.73 -9.13
C PRO A 83 8.93 2.82 -8.95
N VAL A 84 10.11 3.35 -9.27
CA VAL A 84 11.39 2.73 -8.91
C VAL A 84 11.78 3.24 -7.53
N VAL A 85 11.53 2.40 -6.53
CA VAL A 85 11.95 2.58 -5.13
C VAL A 85 12.50 1.25 -4.62
N ARG A 86 13.22 1.27 -3.48
CA ARG A 86 13.73 0.05 -2.88
C ARG A 86 12.60 -0.92 -2.53
N GLY A 87 12.86 -2.22 -2.63
CA GLY A 87 11.88 -3.27 -2.33
C GLY A 87 10.83 -3.49 -3.42
N PHE A 88 10.50 -2.50 -4.25
CA PHE A 88 9.55 -2.69 -5.35
C PHE A 88 10.23 -3.37 -6.54
N ARG A 89 9.50 -4.27 -7.18
CA ARG A 89 9.98 -5.11 -8.28
C ARG A 89 9.04 -4.98 -9.48
N PRO A 90 9.09 -3.85 -10.23
CA PRO A 90 8.17 -3.58 -11.34
C PRO A 90 8.13 -4.68 -12.42
N GLN A 91 9.26 -5.32 -12.71
CA GLN A 91 9.36 -6.38 -13.72
C GLN A 91 8.54 -7.62 -13.36
N SER A 92 8.47 -7.96 -12.07
CA SER A 92 7.63 -9.06 -11.56
C SER A 92 6.30 -8.57 -11.01
N LEU A 93 6.01 -7.26 -11.13
CA LEU A 93 4.84 -6.58 -10.58
C LEU A 93 4.66 -6.89 -9.09
N ASP A 94 5.75 -6.86 -8.33
CA ASP A 94 5.79 -7.37 -6.96
C ASP A 94 6.46 -6.40 -5.97
N ALA A 95 6.26 -6.60 -4.66
CA ALA A 95 6.85 -5.79 -3.60
C ALA A 95 7.45 -6.65 -2.48
N CYS A 96 8.77 -6.53 -2.30
CA CYS A 96 9.53 -7.20 -1.26
C CYS A 96 9.69 -6.29 -0.04
N VAL A 97 8.59 -6.00 0.63
CA VAL A 97 8.53 -5.12 1.81
C VAL A 97 7.76 -5.79 2.94
N ASN A 98 8.22 -5.60 4.18
CA ASN A 98 7.72 -6.31 5.37
C ASN A 98 6.35 -5.83 5.89
N TRP A 99 5.65 -5.05 5.08
CA TRP A 99 4.30 -4.55 5.35
C TRP A 99 3.33 -4.93 4.23
N CYS A 100 3.76 -5.78 3.28
CA CYS A 100 2.92 -6.35 2.22
C CYS A 100 2.90 -7.87 2.26
N LEU A 101 1.81 -8.45 1.81
CA LEU A 101 1.60 -9.89 1.71
C LEU A 101 2.71 -10.58 0.90
N GLU A 102 3.12 -9.96 -0.20
CA GLU A 102 4.13 -10.53 -1.09
C GLU A 102 5.52 -10.58 -0.44
N GLY A 103 5.86 -9.58 0.37
CA GLY A 103 7.07 -9.59 1.18
C GLY A 103 7.09 -10.78 2.15
N PHE A 104 5.99 -11.04 2.86
CA PHE A 104 5.88 -12.20 3.76
C PHE A 104 5.84 -13.55 3.03
N ALA A 105 5.43 -13.58 1.76
CA ALA A 105 5.49 -14.79 0.94
C ALA A 105 6.94 -15.12 0.54
N LEU A 106 7.74 -14.09 0.24
CA LEU A 106 9.16 -14.23 -0.08
C LEU A 106 10.04 -14.45 1.16
N HIS A 107 9.65 -13.87 2.28
CA HIS A 107 10.36 -13.91 3.56
C HIS A 107 9.47 -14.43 4.70
N PRO A 108 9.17 -15.74 4.76
CA PRO A 108 8.33 -16.31 5.81
C PRO A 108 8.88 -16.08 7.23
N GLU A 109 10.20 -15.92 7.38
CA GLU A 109 10.88 -15.62 8.64
C GLU A 109 10.42 -14.31 9.28
N TRP A 110 9.93 -13.35 8.49
CA TRP A 110 9.39 -12.10 9.04
C TRP A 110 8.16 -12.31 9.91
N ARG A 111 7.42 -13.41 9.73
CA ARG A 111 6.24 -13.71 10.56
C ARG A 111 6.59 -13.93 12.03
N SER A 112 7.80 -14.43 12.31
CA SER A 112 8.27 -14.71 13.66
C SER A 112 9.26 -13.68 14.20
N ASP A 113 9.90 -12.88 13.34
CA ASP A 113 10.81 -11.82 13.77
C ASP A 113 10.05 -10.60 14.34
N PRO A 114 10.22 -10.24 15.62
CA PRO A 114 9.53 -9.10 16.23
C PRO A 114 9.75 -7.76 15.54
N ARG A 115 10.85 -7.61 14.78
CA ARG A 115 11.20 -6.39 14.05
C ARG A 115 10.45 -6.25 12.73
N PHE A 116 10.08 -7.38 12.12
CA PHE A 116 9.49 -7.39 10.78
C PHE A 116 8.05 -7.89 10.75
N ARG A 117 7.59 -8.56 11.80
CA ARG A 117 6.24 -9.13 11.86
C ARG A 117 5.17 -8.06 11.66
N TRP A 118 4.11 -8.46 10.99
CA TRP A 118 2.92 -7.65 10.85
C TRP A 118 2.34 -7.30 12.23
N ASN A 119 1.90 -6.05 12.39
CA ASN A 119 1.32 -5.56 13.63
C ASN A 119 -0.12 -5.05 13.37
N PRO A 120 -1.16 -5.80 13.72
CA PRO A 120 -2.54 -5.37 13.45
C PRO A 120 -3.03 -4.23 14.36
N ASN A 121 -2.26 -3.82 15.38
CA ASN A 121 -2.70 -2.82 16.36
C ASN A 121 -2.67 -1.39 15.79
N GLY A 122 -3.62 -0.56 16.24
CA GLY A 122 -3.78 0.83 15.83
C GLY A 122 -4.59 0.94 14.54
N ASN A 123 -4.16 1.83 13.65
CA ASN A 123 -4.70 1.98 12.28
C ASN A 123 -3.66 1.45 11.26
N PRO A 124 -3.72 0.14 10.90
CA PRO A 124 -2.79 -0.45 9.94
C PRO A 124 -2.79 0.21 8.56
N LEU A 125 -3.95 0.64 8.06
CA LEU A 125 -4.05 1.34 6.78
C LEU A 125 -3.20 2.62 6.79
N LEU A 126 -3.39 3.48 7.80
CA LEU A 126 -2.63 4.73 7.94
C LEU A 126 -1.12 4.47 8.03
N ARG A 127 -0.70 3.42 8.74
CA ARG A 127 0.71 3.03 8.82
C ARG A 127 1.26 2.62 7.44
N VAL A 128 0.52 1.81 6.68
CA VAL A 128 0.92 1.42 5.32
C VAL A 128 0.99 2.63 4.39
N LEU A 129 0.02 3.54 4.45
CA LEU A 129 0.03 4.77 3.64
C LEU A 129 1.24 5.65 3.95
N ARG A 130 1.58 5.83 5.23
CA ARG A 130 2.78 6.56 5.64
C ARG A 130 4.05 5.89 5.14
N GLN A 131 4.16 4.58 5.34
CA GLN A 131 5.35 3.85 4.89
C GLN A 131 5.52 3.90 3.37
N LEU A 132 4.42 3.79 2.61
CA LEU A 132 4.44 3.98 1.17
C LEU A 132 4.83 5.42 0.77
N GLN A 133 4.34 6.44 1.48
CA GLN A 133 4.73 7.83 1.25
C GLN A 133 6.21 8.05 1.53
N ASP A 134 6.73 7.51 2.63
CA ASP A 134 8.14 7.61 3.00
C ASP A 134 9.04 6.96 1.94
N GLU A 135 8.67 5.79 1.41
CA GLU A 135 9.41 5.15 0.32
C GLU A 135 9.43 6.03 -0.96
N LEU A 136 8.31 6.70 -1.27
CA LEU A 136 8.25 7.64 -2.40
C LEU A 136 9.05 8.91 -2.13
N ASP A 137 9.04 9.44 -0.91
CA ASP A 137 9.68 10.71 -0.61
C ASP A 137 11.20 10.56 -0.51
N ASP A 138 11.69 9.48 0.09
CA ASP A 138 13.11 9.30 0.41
C ASP A 138 13.88 8.44 -0.60
N HIS A 139 13.19 7.59 -1.35
CA HIS A 139 13.84 6.54 -2.17
C HIS A 139 13.41 6.51 -3.63
N PHE A 140 12.59 7.46 -4.08
CA PHE A 140 12.14 7.52 -5.47
C PHE A 140 13.27 7.87 -6.46
N GLN A 141 13.43 7.00 -7.46
CA GLN A 141 14.45 7.12 -8.52
C GLN A 141 13.83 7.37 -9.90
N GLY A 142 12.51 7.54 -9.98
CA GLY A 142 11.77 7.73 -11.22
C GLY A 142 10.69 6.67 -11.44
N ARG A 143 9.95 6.83 -12.53
CA ARG A 143 9.00 5.83 -13.03
C ARG A 143 9.75 4.71 -13.77
N PHE A 144 9.30 3.48 -13.62
CA PHE A 144 9.86 2.36 -14.37
C PHE A 144 9.62 2.52 -15.88
N LYS A 145 10.62 2.20 -16.70
CA LYS A 145 10.62 2.39 -18.16
C LYS A 145 10.78 1.06 -18.89
#